data_AF-R2TA35-F1
#
_entry.id   AF-R2TA35-F1
#
_cell.length_a   1.000
_cell.length_b   1.000
_cell.length_c   1.000
_cell.angle_alpha   90.00
_cell.angle_beta   90.00
_cell.angle_gamma   90.00
#
_symmetry.space_group_name_H-M   'P 1'
#
loop_
_entity.id
_entity.type
_entity.pdbx_description
1 polymer ?
#
loop_
_entity_poly.entity_id
_entity_poly.type
_entity_poly.pdbx_seq_one_letter_code
_entity_poly.pdbx_strand_id
1 'polypeptide(L)'
;MKKFVRVVLFMAVIFLLGACGQKAEKKETKKADADNLNVTIILKEDDKEFDKKELKVKKDESLQTVMEVNYKVEMDKDFISGIDGHMQDAAASKYWLYDVNGKQPDVGAVEYFLKDGDTVTWTLNKL
;
A
#
# COMPACT_ATOMS: atom_id res chain seq x y z
N MET A 1 -22.67 57.31 -58.82
CA MET A 1 -23.67 56.59 -57.99
C MET A 1 -23.19 56.71 -56.53
N LYS A 2 -23.68 57.68 -55.74
CA LYS A 2 -24.82 57.57 -54.79
C LYS A 2 -24.61 56.33 -53.87
N LYS A 3 -24.40 56.39 -52.55
CA LYS A 3 -25.06 57.16 -51.46
C LYS A 3 -24.21 57.00 -50.17
N PHE A 4 -24.08 58.01 -49.28
CA PHE A 4 -24.83 58.18 -48.00
C PHE A 4 -24.84 56.91 -47.11
N VAL A 5 -24.71 56.88 -45.77
CA VAL A 5 -24.79 57.89 -44.71
C VAL A 5 -24.44 57.22 -43.36
N ARG A 6 -24.08 58.09 -42.41
CA ARG A 6 -23.93 57.97 -40.95
C ARG A 6 -24.97 57.10 -40.19
N VAL A 7 -24.67 56.90 -38.89
CA VAL A 7 -25.57 56.77 -37.71
C VAL A 7 -25.58 55.35 -37.10
N VAL A 8 -24.78 55.06 -36.06
CA VAL A 8 -24.99 55.22 -34.59
C VAL A 8 -25.42 53.89 -33.95
N LEU A 9 -24.73 53.44 -32.90
CA LEU A 9 -25.26 53.42 -31.53
C LEU A 9 -24.27 52.72 -30.59
N PHE A 10 -23.92 53.41 -29.51
CA PHE A 10 -23.27 52.88 -28.33
C PHE A 10 -23.98 51.62 -27.83
N MET A 11 -23.25 50.51 -27.67
CA MET A 11 -23.66 49.43 -26.78
C MET A 11 -22.57 49.26 -25.73
N ALA A 12 -22.99 49.51 -24.50
CA ALA A 12 -22.18 49.53 -23.29
C ALA A 12 -21.44 48.20 -23.08
N VAL A 13 -20.12 48.24 -23.00
CA VAL A 13 -19.31 47.12 -22.50
C VAL A 13 -19.27 47.25 -20.98
N ILE A 14 -20.22 46.60 -20.33
CA ILE A 14 -20.04 46.08 -18.97
C ILE A 14 -19.80 44.58 -19.15
N PHE A 15 -18.53 44.18 -19.09
CA PHE A 15 -18.18 42.85 -18.59
C PHE A 15 -17.19 43.03 -17.46
N LEU A 16 -17.78 42.93 -16.28
CA LEU A 16 -17.13 42.80 -15.00
C LEU A 16 -16.39 41.46 -14.91
N LEU A 17 -15.25 41.55 -14.23
CA LEU A 17 -14.70 40.57 -13.29
C LEU A 17 -14.03 39.33 -13.89
N GLY A 18 -12.72 39.32 -13.67
CA GLY A 18 -11.91 38.13 -13.78
C GLY A 18 -12.38 37.03 -12.83
N ALA A 19 -12.31 35.83 -13.35
CA ALA A 19 -12.06 34.63 -12.59
C ALA A 19 -11.21 33.73 -13.49
N CYS A 20 -9.92 34.04 -13.59
CA CYS A 20 -8.97 33.05 -14.06
C CYS A 20 -9.02 31.91 -13.05
N GLY A 21 -9.67 30.82 -13.46
CA GLY A 21 -9.72 29.57 -12.75
C GLY A 21 -8.30 29.06 -12.56
N GLN A 22 -7.76 29.30 -11.37
CA GLN A 22 -6.64 28.56 -10.87
C GLN A 22 -7.15 27.12 -10.72
N LYS A 23 -6.73 26.25 -11.64
CA LYS A 23 -6.71 24.81 -11.42
C LYS A 23 -5.80 24.58 -10.21
N ALA A 24 -6.39 24.72 -9.03
CA ALA A 24 -5.94 24.01 -7.85
C ALA A 24 -6.05 22.54 -8.23
N GLU A 25 -4.90 21.94 -8.48
CA GLU A 25 -4.74 20.51 -8.40
C GLU A 25 -5.49 20.06 -7.16
N LYS A 26 -6.45 19.19 -7.40
CA LYS A 26 -7.20 18.46 -6.41
C LYS A 26 -6.15 17.66 -5.63
N LYS A 27 -5.53 18.28 -4.62
CA LYS A 27 -5.01 17.54 -3.48
C LYS A 27 -6.21 16.75 -3.00
N GLU A 28 -6.21 15.46 -3.31
CA GLU A 28 -7.04 14.52 -2.61
C GLU A 28 -6.82 14.80 -1.13
N THR A 29 -7.85 15.37 -0.51
CA THR A 29 -8.05 15.26 0.91
C THR A 29 -8.23 13.76 1.15
N LYS A 30 -7.12 13.02 1.25
CA LYS A 30 -7.12 11.73 1.95
C LYS A 30 -7.52 12.10 3.37
N LYS A 31 -8.80 11.91 3.69
CA LYS A 31 -9.18 11.62 5.08
C LYS A 31 -8.19 10.55 5.50
N ALA A 32 -7.32 10.89 6.46
CA ALA A 32 -6.50 9.90 7.11
C ALA A 32 -7.47 8.85 7.65
N ASP A 33 -7.36 7.66 7.07
CA ASP A 33 -7.98 6.44 7.53
C ASP A 33 -7.22 6.08 8.82
N ALA A 34 -7.54 6.78 9.91
CA ALA A 34 -6.73 6.79 11.13
C ALA A 34 -6.62 5.41 11.79
N ASP A 35 -7.45 4.46 11.34
CA ASP A 35 -7.55 3.11 11.85
C ASP A 35 -6.84 2.07 10.97
N ASN A 36 -6.38 2.45 9.76
CA ASN A 36 -5.73 1.53 8.83
C ASN A 36 -4.25 1.89 8.60
N LEU A 37 -3.40 0.88 8.63
CA LEU A 37 -1.95 0.94 8.38
C LEU A 37 -1.68 0.51 6.94
N ASN A 38 -0.73 1.16 6.28
CA ASN A 38 -0.21 0.74 4.98
C ASN A 38 1.08 -0.05 5.22
N VAL A 39 1.09 -1.32 4.82
CA VAL A 39 2.25 -2.21 5.00
C VAL A 39 2.62 -2.86 3.69
N THR A 40 3.88 -3.25 3.54
CA THR A 40 4.37 -4.01 2.39
C THR A 40 4.77 -5.41 2.84
N ILE A 41 4.24 -6.44 2.18
CA ILE A 41 4.66 -7.84 2.37
C ILE A 41 5.45 -8.27 1.15
N ILE A 42 6.62 -8.87 1.38
CA ILE A 42 7.50 -9.43 0.35
C ILE A 42 7.71 -10.90 0.68
N LEU A 43 7.50 -11.79 -0.28
CA LEU A 43 7.76 -13.22 -0.14
C LEU A 43 8.95 -13.62 -1.02
N LYS A 44 9.90 -14.32 -0.40
CA LYS A 44 11.11 -14.82 -1.06
C LYS A 44 11.29 -16.30 -0.83
N GLU A 45 11.83 -16.99 -1.82
CA GLU A 45 12.34 -18.35 -1.70
C GLU A 45 13.75 -18.39 -2.29
N ASP A 46 14.71 -18.93 -1.54
CA ASP A 46 16.13 -18.99 -1.94
C ASP A 46 16.65 -17.63 -2.46
N ASP A 47 16.37 -16.58 -1.68
CA ASP A 47 16.69 -15.16 -1.91
C ASP A 47 16.03 -14.51 -3.14
N LYS A 48 15.14 -15.23 -3.83
CA LYS A 48 14.39 -14.70 -4.98
C LYS A 48 13.00 -14.28 -4.55
N GLU A 49 12.68 -13.01 -4.78
CA GLU A 49 11.31 -12.48 -4.62
C GLU A 49 10.38 -13.14 -5.64
N PHE A 50 9.27 -13.68 -5.14
CA PHE A 50 8.22 -14.28 -5.98
C PHE A 50 6.86 -13.60 -5.80
N ASP A 51 6.65 -12.86 -4.70
CA ASP A 51 5.47 -12.02 -4.49
C ASP A 51 5.83 -10.76 -3.71
N LYS A 52 5.10 -9.68 -4.03
CA LYS A 52 5.15 -8.42 -3.29
C LYS A 52 3.77 -7.75 -3.35
N LYS A 53 3.21 -7.45 -2.18
CA LYS A 53 1.93 -6.74 -2.04
C LYS A 53 2.04 -5.56 -1.08
N GLU A 54 1.38 -4.47 -1.45
CA GLU A 54 1.04 -3.40 -0.53
C GLU A 54 -0.38 -3.65 0.02
N LEU A 55 -0.52 -3.69 1.34
CA LEU A 55 -1.76 -4.01 2.03
C LEU A 55 -2.19 -2.84 2.90
N LYS A 56 -3.50 -2.61 2.95
CA LYS A 56 -4.12 -1.79 3.99
C LYS A 56 -4.69 -2.73 5.05
N VAL A 57 -4.11 -2.69 6.24
CA VAL A 57 -4.44 -3.58 7.35
C VAL A 57 -4.98 -2.76 8.51
N LYS A 58 -5.79 -3.37 9.38
CA LYS A 58 -6.29 -2.62 10.54
C LYS A 58 -5.18 -2.46 11.55
N LYS A 59 -5.26 -1.39 12.32
CA LYS A 59 -4.39 -1.20 13.48
C LYS A 59 -4.59 -2.32 14.49
N ASP A 60 -3.52 -2.64 15.22
CA ASP A 60 -3.49 -3.65 16.29
C ASP A 60 -3.78 -5.09 15.80
N GLU A 61 -3.68 -5.36 14.50
CA GLU A 61 -3.63 -6.72 13.94
C GLU A 61 -2.21 -7.30 14.05
N SER A 62 -2.11 -8.58 14.42
CA SER A 62 -0.84 -9.30 14.40
C SER A 62 -0.43 -9.63 12.97
N LEU A 63 0.87 -9.80 12.76
CA LEU A 63 1.42 -10.20 11.47
C LEU A 63 0.84 -11.55 11.02
N GLN A 64 0.66 -12.52 11.92
CA GLN A 64 0.02 -13.80 11.58
C GLN A 64 -1.38 -13.59 11.00
N THR A 65 -2.24 -12.80 11.67
CA THR A 65 -3.60 -12.54 11.18
C THR A 65 -3.58 -11.87 9.81
N VAL A 66 -2.70 -10.90 9.60
CA VAL A 66 -2.55 -10.26 8.28
C VAL A 66 -2.13 -11.29 7.22
N MET A 67 -1.23 -12.21 7.54
CA MET A 67 -0.82 -13.27 6.61
C MET A 67 -1.98 -14.22 6.29
N GLU A 68 -2.71 -14.72 7.29
CA GLU A 68 -3.85 -15.63 7.10
C GLU A 68 -5.01 -15.02 6.30
N VAL A 69 -5.21 -13.71 6.40
CA VAL A 69 -6.26 -13.00 5.64
C VAL A 69 -5.88 -12.80 4.17
N ASN A 70 -4.59 -12.64 3.86
CA ASN A 70 -4.12 -12.21 2.53
C ASN A 70 -3.41 -13.32 1.72
N TYR A 71 -3.08 -14.43 2.37
CA TYR A 71 -2.32 -15.55 1.81
C TYR A 71 -2.88 -16.87 2.31
N LYS A 72 -2.63 -17.95 1.56
CA LYS A 72 -2.89 -19.30 2.08
C LYS A 72 -1.75 -19.68 3.02
N VAL A 73 -2.00 -19.55 4.33
CA VAL A 73 -1.02 -19.89 5.36
C VAL A 73 -1.26 -21.28 5.90
N GLU A 74 -0.18 -22.03 6.09
CA GLU A 74 -0.16 -23.30 6.82
C GLU A 74 0.68 -23.10 8.09
N MET A 75 0.17 -23.59 9.22
CA MET A 75 0.79 -23.44 10.53
C MET A 75 1.28 -24.80 11.04
N ASP A 76 2.45 -24.82 11.68
CA ASP A 76 2.88 -25.90 12.57
C ASP A 76 3.10 -25.31 13.96
N LYS A 77 2.19 -25.63 14.88
CA LYS A 77 2.09 -25.00 16.21
C LYS A 77 2.01 -23.48 16.06
N ASP A 78 3.00 -22.76 16.58
CA ASP A 78 3.05 -21.30 16.62
C ASP A 78 3.87 -20.70 15.45
N PHE A 79 4.29 -21.52 14.49
CA PHE A 79 5.11 -21.10 13.35
C PHE A 79 4.38 -21.27 12.03
N ILE A 80 4.62 -20.34 11.10
CA ILE A 80 4.21 -20.50 9.70
C ILE A 80 5.07 -21.58 9.05
N SER A 81 4.45 -22.69 8.67
CA SER A 81 5.08 -23.82 7.97
C SER A 81 4.88 -23.76 6.45
N GLY A 82 3.97 -22.92 5.96
CA GLY A 82 3.78 -22.71 4.53
C GLY A 82 3.06 -21.41 4.18
N ILE A 83 3.41 -20.84 3.03
CA ILE A 83 2.74 -19.66 2.45
C ILE A 83 2.50 -19.93 0.97
N ASP A 84 1.25 -19.86 0.52
CA ASP A 84 0.83 -20.06 -0.87
C ASP A 84 1.37 -21.36 -1.52
N GLY A 85 1.46 -22.43 -0.71
CA GLY A 85 1.93 -23.75 -1.14
C GLY A 85 3.45 -23.95 -1.11
N HIS A 86 4.21 -22.93 -0.74
CA HIS A 86 5.65 -23.02 -0.49
C HIS A 86 5.88 -23.47 0.96
N MET A 87 6.18 -24.76 1.14
CA MET A 87 6.29 -25.41 2.44
C MET A 87 7.72 -25.43 2.97
N GLN A 88 7.85 -25.40 4.29
CA GLN A 88 9.09 -25.74 4.98
C GLN A 88 9.48 -27.21 4.74
N ASP A 89 10.78 -27.47 4.83
CA ASP A 89 11.34 -28.83 4.83
C ASP A 89 12.35 -28.94 5.97
N ALA A 90 11.89 -29.48 7.09
CA ALA A 90 12.72 -29.67 8.27
C ALA A 90 13.88 -30.66 8.02
N ALA A 91 13.72 -31.64 7.13
CA ALA A 91 14.78 -32.59 6.79
C ALA A 91 15.89 -31.93 5.97
N ALA A 92 15.55 -30.94 5.16
CA ALA A 92 16.50 -30.11 4.40
C ALA A 92 16.97 -28.85 5.14
N SER A 93 16.47 -28.63 6.37
CA SER A 93 16.69 -27.42 7.17
C SER A 93 16.20 -26.13 6.49
N LYS A 94 15.13 -26.21 5.69
CA LYS A 94 14.53 -25.07 4.98
C LYS A 94 13.32 -24.54 5.75
N TYR A 95 13.38 -23.29 6.21
CA TYR A 95 12.38 -22.69 7.09
C TYR A 95 11.95 -21.31 6.61
N TRP A 96 10.73 -20.92 6.99
CA TRP A 96 10.24 -19.56 6.85
C TRP A 96 10.77 -18.72 8.01
N LEU A 97 11.51 -17.67 7.66
CA LEU A 97 11.90 -16.60 8.57
C LEU A 97 11.28 -15.29 8.10
N TYR A 98 11.18 -14.32 9.01
CA TYR A 98 10.73 -12.99 8.63
C TYR A 98 11.55 -11.89 9.27
N ASP A 99 11.70 -10.81 8.50
CA ASP A 99 12.29 -9.55 8.92
C ASP A 99 11.25 -8.44 8.82
N VAL A 100 11.34 -7.46 9.71
CA VAL A 100 10.60 -6.21 9.61
C VAL A 100 11.56 -5.06 9.45
N ASN A 101 11.40 -4.30 8.36
CA ASN A 101 12.27 -3.19 7.99
C ASN A 101 13.76 -3.60 7.92
N GLY A 102 14.02 -4.82 7.43
CA GLY A 102 15.36 -5.39 7.27
C GLY A 102 16.02 -5.88 8.57
N LYS A 103 15.25 -6.09 9.64
CA LYS A 103 15.74 -6.64 10.90
C LYS A 103 14.81 -7.74 11.40
N GLN A 104 15.40 -8.84 11.88
CA GLN A 104 14.66 -9.91 12.51
C GLN A 104 14.10 -9.44 13.86
N PRO A 105 12.78 -9.58 14.13
CA PRO A 105 12.22 -9.26 15.44
C PRO A 105 12.55 -10.32 16.50
N ASP A 106 12.47 -9.92 17.78
CA ASP A 106 12.67 -10.82 18.93
C ASP A 106 11.44 -11.66 19.29
N VAL A 107 10.32 -11.44 18.61
CA VAL A 107 9.03 -12.11 18.83
C VAL A 107 8.60 -12.84 17.55
N GLY A 108 7.64 -13.78 17.67
CA GLY A 108 7.04 -14.45 16.52
C GLY A 108 5.96 -13.61 15.84
N ALA A 109 5.51 -14.04 14.65
CA ALA A 109 4.48 -13.33 13.88
C ALA A 109 3.11 -13.26 14.60
N VAL A 110 2.84 -14.18 15.52
CA VAL A 110 1.66 -14.18 16.40
C VAL A 110 1.65 -12.93 17.31
N GLU A 111 2.82 -12.52 17.77
CA GLU A 111 3.01 -11.47 18.78
C GLU A 111 3.53 -10.15 18.19
N TYR A 112 3.87 -10.15 16.89
CA TYR A 112 4.28 -8.93 16.20
C TYR A 112 3.06 -8.15 15.70
N PHE A 113 2.80 -6.99 16.30
CA PHE A 113 1.77 -6.04 15.85
C PHE A 113 2.37 -5.03 14.86
N LEU A 114 1.76 -4.93 13.69
CA LEU A 114 2.28 -4.11 12.58
C LEU A 114 2.18 -2.61 12.87
N LYS A 115 3.09 -1.85 12.26
CA LYS A 115 3.10 -0.38 12.28
C LYS A 115 2.92 0.17 10.87
N ASP A 116 2.38 1.39 10.77
CA ASP A 116 2.23 2.06 9.48
C ASP A 116 3.59 2.24 8.80
N GLY A 117 3.68 1.85 7.54
CA GLY A 117 4.89 1.87 6.74
C GLY A 117 5.80 0.64 6.90
N ASP A 118 5.46 -0.34 7.74
CA ASP A 118 6.30 -1.53 7.90
C ASP A 118 6.44 -2.29 6.57
N THR A 119 7.68 -2.68 6.27
CA THR A 119 7.99 -3.66 5.23
C THR A 119 8.37 -4.97 5.88
N VAL A 120 7.55 -6.00 5.69
CA VAL A 120 7.80 -7.35 6.18
C VAL A 120 8.29 -8.20 5.03
N THR A 121 9.44 -8.84 5.22
CA THR A 121 9.98 -9.80 4.25
C THR A 121 9.94 -11.18 4.87
N TRP A 122 9.16 -12.08 4.29
CA TRP A 122 9.20 -13.50 4.58
C TRP A 122 10.17 -14.17 3.60
N THR A 123 11.07 -15.00 4.12
CA THR A 123 12.05 -15.74 3.31
C THR A 123 12.02 -17.21 3.68
N LEU A 124 11.72 -18.07 2.70
CA LEU A 124 11.89 -19.51 2.80
C LEU A 124 13.32 -19.86 2.36
N ASN A 125 14.19 -20.14 3.32
CA ASN A 125 15.60 -20.45 3.03
C ASN A 125 16.14 -21.52 3.97
N LYS A 126 17.25 -22.11 3.57
CA LYS A 126 18.00 -23.05 4.38
C LYS A 126 18.76 -22.31 5.49
N LEU A 127 18.64 -22.82 6.72
CA LEU A 127 19.42 -22.38 7.88
C LEU A 127 20.80 -23.03 7.94
#